data_AF-A0A0D3J454-F1
#
_entry.id   AF-A0A0D3J454-F1
#
_cell.length_a   1.000
_cell.length_b   1.000
_cell.length_c   1.000
_cell.angle_alpha   90.00
_cell.angle_beta   90.00
_cell.angle_gamma   90.00
#
_symmetry.space_group_name_H-M   'P 1'
#
loop_
_entity.id
_entity.type
_entity.pdbx_description
1 polymer ?
#
loop_
_entity_poly.entity_id
_entity_poly.type
_entity_poly.pdbx_seq_one_letter_code
_entity_poly.pdbx_strand_id
1 'polypeptide(L)'
;MFGLIAAAYALLSDADVRRAQRRRPGSQFVASTVHGMGHVLNRHLRRMSERFEECDAFDAETLWSLRRRLAELADPELIAIYPHGDGRSPRRVNGTAAQRPADATLHAVQRDGLCHEVVLALVHHLAEETRASLLASGGGSALPLLPTRHHEEHHEEHHEEGGEEEGTAAAAEGERSRVFSEYRSQVSCQQCHTGAVAAAWRDATLPPPLPVDPVQPGRERLRSCDYQAITPNTMDDKEDSLPVRLPGRAGPRERERRHAQPGGGSYAPMHATLYLGWSRGAARQRYDFRSGKGARTASQIYLQSGAQQRRNESGAMVTVVPAKGECVCDTAIAGNMHIDSFAADALAPLHSPPCRRDELSPIDDPSAPNRTVLADHWLKWAFHFLVDADPASPSLGLPLRLYGHLGVRQIFSNWRVGDPTKEKPDVWRVPAGCKVLAEACKEFVGSTEAAF
;
A
#
# COMPACT_ATOMS: atom_id res chain seq x y z
N MET A 1 13.79 -9.52 -58.89
CA MET A 1 13.39 -10.68 -58.06
C MET A 1 13.37 -10.22 -56.61
N PHE A 2 12.20 -9.83 -56.09
CA PHE A 2 12.01 -9.65 -54.64
C PHE A 2 11.53 -11.00 -54.11
N GLY A 3 12.42 -11.73 -53.43
CA GLY A 3 12.06 -12.96 -52.74
C GLY A 3 11.18 -12.61 -51.55
N LEU A 4 9.90 -13.01 -51.59
CA LEU A 4 9.02 -13.05 -50.43
C LEU A 4 9.63 -14.03 -49.42
N ILE A 5 10.37 -13.52 -48.45
CA ILE A 5 10.69 -14.28 -47.24
C ILE A 5 9.37 -14.34 -46.46
N ALA A 6 8.67 -15.45 -46.58
CA ALA A 6 7.58 -15.77 -45.67
C ALA A 6 8.22 -15.92 -44.28
N ALA A 7 8.10 -14.88 -43.45
CA ALA A 7 8.40 -14.98 -42.04
C ALA A 7 7.46 -16.05 -41.48
N ALA A 8 7.99 -17.23 -41.18
CA ALA A 8 7.27 -18.22 -40.40
C ALA A 8 7.05 -17.61 -39.03
N TYR A 9 5.84 -17.09 -38.79
CA TYR A 9 5.41 -16.73 -37.46
C TYR A 9 5.35 -18.03 -36.66
N ALA A 10 6.33 -18.23 -35.77
CA ALA A 10 6.26 -19.30 -34.81
C ALA A 10 4.97 -19.10 -34.01
N LEU A 11 4.05 -20.07 -34.13
CA LEU A 11 2.82 -20.03 -33.35
C LEU A 11 3.20 -20.04 -31.87
N LEU A 12 2.68 -19.07 -31.11
CA LEU A 12 2.88 -19.04 -29.67
C LEU A 12 2.48 -20.37 -29.05
N SER A 13 3.37 -20.92 -28.23
CA SER A 13 3.06 -22.13 -27.50
C SER A 13 1.98 -21.86 -26.43
N ASP A 14 1.16 -22.85 -26.11
CA ASP A 14 0.22 -22.71 -24.98
C ASP A 14 0.96 -22.40 -23.67
N ALA A 15 2.23 -22.81 -23.55
CA ALA A 15 3.06 -22.50 -22.38
C ALA A 15 3.39 -21.01 -22.30
N ASP A 16 3.69 -20.36 -23.43
CA ASP A 16 3.91 -18.92 -23.51
C ASP A 16 2.66 -18.12 -23.12
N VAL A 17 1.52 -18.49 -23.69
CA VAL A 17 0.23 -17.85 -23.38
C VAL A 17 -0.12 -18.03 -21.90
N ARG A 18 -0.01 -19.25 -21.36
CA ARG A 18 -0.25 -19.50 -19.93
C ARG A 18 0.72 -18.74 -19.03
N ARG A 19 2.00 -18.60 -19.42
CA ARG A 19 2.98 -17.80 -18.68
C ARG A 19 2.58 -16.32 -18.66
N ALA A 20 2.23 -15.74 -19.81
CA ALA A 20 1.85 -14.34 -19.90
C ALA A 20 0.55 -14.03 -19.14
N GLN A 21 -0.46 -14.89 -19.28
CA GLN A 21 -1.74 -14.77 -18.56
C GLN A 21 -1.60 -14.97 -17.04
N ARG A 22 -0.60 -15.74 -16.59
CA ARG A 22 -0.36 -15.95 -15.16
C ARG A 22 0.22 -14.68 -14.52
N ARG A 23 -0.68 -13.88 -13.92
CA ARG A 23 -0.31 -12.65 -13.20
C ARG A 23 0.59 -12.90 -11.99
N ARG A 24 0.25 -13.91 -11.17
CA ARG A 24 1.03 -14.27 -9.98
C ARG A 24 1.91 -15.49 -10.25
N PRO A 25 3.23 -15.37 -10.07
CA PRO A 25 4.13 -16.50 -10.26
C PRO A 25 3.96 -17.53 -9.13
N GLY A 26 4.41 -18.77 -9.37
CA GLY A 26 4.40 -19.83 -8.35
C GLY A 26 5.31 -19.49 -7.16
N SER A 27 5.07 -20.14 -6.01
CA SER A 27 5.81 -19.86 -4.76
C SER A 27 7.34 -19.99 -4.89
N GLN A 28 7.82 -20.84 -5.81
CA GLN A 28 9.24 -21.00 -6.11
C GLN A 28 9.91 -19.78 -6.75
N PHE A 29 9.14 -18.78 -7.19
CA PHE A 29 9.60 -17.54 -7.82
C PHE A 29 9.32 -16.30 -6.95
N VAL A 30 8.82 -16.47 -5.73
CA VAL A 30 8.41 -15.38 -4.85
C VAL A 30 9.32 -15.34 -3.63
N ALA A 31 9.60 -14.14 -3.11
CA ALA A 31 10.28 -13.92 -1.84
C ALA A 31 9.49 -12.98 -0.93
N SER A 32 9.85 -12.92 0.34
CA SER A 32 9.25 -11.99 1.31
C SER A 32 9.78 -10.56 1.20
N THR A 33 10.93 -10.35 0.57
CA THR A 33 11.59 -9.04 0.45
C THR A 33 12.10 -8.80 -0.98
N VAL A 34 12.32 -7.53 -1.35
CA VAL A 34 12.88 -7.16 -2.66
C VAL A 34 14.28 -7.75 -2.84
N HIS A 35 15.13 -7.68 -1.82
CA HIS A 35 16.44 -8.35 -1.83
C HIS A 35 16.30 -9.87 -2.06
N GLY A 36 15.39 -10.53 -1.34
CA GLY A 36 15.14 -11.96 -1.48
C GLY A 36 14.64 -12.34 -2.88
N MET A 37 13.87 -11.47 -3.54
CA MET A 37 13.37 -11.70 -4.89
C MET A 37 14.52 -11.82 -5.89
N GLY A 38 15.49 -10.90 -5.87
CA GLY A 38 16.66 -10.94 -6.75
C GLY A 38 17.38 -12.28 -6.66
N HIS A 39 17.66 -12.76 -5.45
CA HIS A 39 18.30 -14.07 -5.22
C HIS A 39 17.49 -15.24 -5.77
N VAL A 40 16.18 -15.26 -5.50
CA VAL A 40 15.29 -16.36 -5.95
C VAL A 40 15.23 -16.41 -7.47
N LEU A 41 15.06 -15.28 -8.13
CA LEU A 41 14.95 -15.19 -9.59
C LEU A 41 16.29 -15.46 -10.27
N ASN A 42 17.40 -14.93 -9.75
CA ASN A 42 18.73 -15.17 -10.29
C ASN A 42 19.12 -16.66 -10.28
N ARG A 43 18.70 -17.41 -9.25
CA ARG A 43 18.88 -18.87 -9.22
C ARG A 43 18.19 -19.58 -10.39
N HIS A 44 17.02 -19.10 -10.83
CA HIS A 44 16.33 -19.66 -12.00
C HIS A 44 17.00 -19.24 -13.30
N LEU A 45 17.40 -17.97 -13.43
CA LEU A 45 18.12 -17.48 -14.61
C LEU A 45 19.41 -18.28 -14.85
N ARG A 46 20.22 -18.51 -13.80
CA ARG A 46 21.45 -19.33 -13.90
C ARG A 46 21.19 -20.78 -14.31
N ARG A 47 20.02 -21.34 -14.01
CA ARG A 47 19.64 -22.68 -14.48
C ARG A 47 19.23 -22.70 -15.95
N MET A 48 18.81 -21.57 -16.49
CA MET A 48 18.45 -21.44 -17.90
C MET A 48 19.68 -21.36 -18.80
N SER A 49 20.76 -20.73 -18.34
CA SER A 49 22.01 -20.61 -19.10
C SER A 49 23.18 -20.20 -18.20
N GLU A 50 24.39 -20.60 -18.58
CA GLU A 50 25.64 -20.11 -17.97
C GLU A 50 26.02 -18.70 -18.44
N ARG A 51 25.30 -18.13 -19.41
CA ARG A 51 25.56 -16.80 -19.97
C ARG A 51 25.09 -15.64 -19.09
N PHE A 52 24.53 -15.95 -17.93
CA PHE A 52 24.07 -14.93 -17.00
C PHE A 52 25.22 -14.47 -16.11
N GLU A 53 25.49 -13.17 -16.13
CA GLU A 53 26.51 -12.51 -15.30
C GLU A 53 25.85 -11.55 -14.30
N GLU A 54 26.55 -11.20 -13.22
CA GLU A 54 26.06 -10.21 -12.26
C GLU A 54 25.74 -8.88 -12.95
N CYS A 55 24.69 -8.18 -12.51
CA CYS A 55 24.31 -6.88 -13.07
C CYS A 55 25.49 -5.88 -13.06
N ASP A 56 26.36 -5.98 -12.07
CA ASP A 56 27.54 -5.13 -11.89
C ASP A 56 28.62 -5.30 -12.98
N ALA A 57 28.58 -6.40 -13.74
CA ALA A 57 29.47 -6.65 -14.88
C ALA A 57 29.09 -5.83 -16.13
N PHE A 58 27.92 -5.17 -16.11
CA PHE A 58 27.41 -4.41 -17.24
C PHE A 58 27.47 -2.90 -16.98
N ASP A 59 27.71 -2.13 -18.04
CA ASP A 59 27.44 -0.69 -18.05
C ASP A 59 26.03 -0.39 -18.59
N ALA A 60 25.56 0.83 -18.34
CA ALA A 60 24.21 1.26 -18.76
C ALA A 60 24.03 1.23 -20.29
N GLU A 61 25.08 1.50 -21.06
CA GLU A 61 25.02 1.51 -22.53
C GLU A 61 24.81 0.11 -23.11
N THR A 62 25.52 -0.88 -22.56
CA THR A 62 25.36 -2.29 -22.91
C THR A 62 23.96 -2.78 -22.56
N LEU A 63 23.45 -2.44 -21.37
CA LEU A 63 22.10 -2.83 -20.96
C LEU A 63 21.02 -2.17 -21.81
N TRP A 64 21.20 -0.91 -22.21
CA TRP A 64 20.27 -0.23 -23.11
C TRP A 64 20.25 -0.87 -24.51
N SER A 65 21.42 -1.25 -25.01
CA SER A 65 21.56 -1.99 -26.28
C SER A 65 20.90 -3.37 -26.22
N LEU A 66 21.07 -4.09 -25.11
CA LEU A 66 20.37 -5.36 -24.85
C LEU A 66 18.86 -5.17 -24.80
N ARG A 67 18.36 -4.15 -24.07
CA ARG A 67 16.92 -3.84 -24.00
C ARG A 67 16.33 -3.57 -25.37
N ARG A 68 17.02 -2.80 -26.23
CA ARG A 68 16.59 -2.56 -27.61
C ARG A 68 16.50 -3.82 -28.42
N ARG A 69 17.55 -4.64 -28.37
CA ARG A 69 17.58 -5.93 -29.08
C ARG A 69 16.44 -6.85 -28.62
N LEU A 70 16.16 -6.90 -27.31
CA LEU A 70 15.05 -7.70 -26.78
C LEU A 70 13.69 -7.15 -27.22
N ALA A 71 13.54 -5.82 -27.31
CA ALA A 71 12.30 -5.21 -27.81
C ALA A 71 12.05 -5.54 -29.29
N GLU A 72 13.09 -5.63 -30.11
CA GLU A 72 12.98 -6.05 -31.52
C GLU A 72 12.61 -7.55 -31.67
N LEU A 73 13.01 -8.37 -30.69
CA LEU A 73 12.70 -9.81 -30.65
C LEU A 73 11.39 -10.12 -29.92
N ALA A 74 10.76 -9.12 -29.30
CA ALA A 74 9.57 -9.30 -28.48
C ALA A 74 8.38 -9.72 -29.33
N ASP A 75 7.60 -10.64 -28.79
CA ASP A 75 6.42 -11.17 -29.46
C ASP A 75 5.23 -10.21 -29.24
N PRO A 76 4.63 -9.66 -30.31
CA PRO A 76 3.54 -8.70 -30.19
C PRO A 76 2.27 -9.31 -29.59
N GLU A 77 2.02 -10.60 -29.79
CA GLU A 77 0.85 -11.28 -29.22
C GLU A 77 1.02 -11.48 -27.71
N LEU A 78 2.24 -11.80 -27.23
CA LEU A 78 2.52 -11.82 -25.79
C LEU A 78 2.43 -10.44 -25.15
N ILE A 79 2.95 -9.41 -25.82
CA ILE A 79 2.84 -8.03 -25.34
C ILE A 79 1.37 -7.60 -25.22
N ALA A 80 0.53 -7.97 -26.18
CA ALA A 80 -0.88 -7.60 -26.20
C ALA A 80 -1.69 -8.15 -25.01
N ILE A 81 -1.18 -9.18 -24.32
CA ILE A 81 -1.81 -9.74 -23.10
C ILE A 81 -1.67 -8.77 -21.91
N TYR A 82 -0.64 -7.92 -21.89
CA TYR A 82 -0.38 -7.02 -20.76
C TYR A 82 -1.12 -5.69 -20.95
N PRO A 83 -2.12 -5.36 -20.10
CA PRO A 83 -2.83 -4.10 -20.20
C PRO A 83 -1.92 -2.92 -19.80
N HIS A 84 -2.35 -1.71 -20.17
CA HIS A 84 -1.69 -0.49 -19.70
C HIS A 84 -1.69 -0.43 -18.17
N GLY A 85 -0.52 -0.26 -17.56
CA GLY A 85 -0.35 -0.23 -16.09
C GLY A 85 0.14 -1.55 -15.48
N ASP A 86 0.09 -2.66 -16.22
CA ASP A 86 0.72 -3.92 -15.79
C ASP A 86 2.23 -3.72 -15.70
N GLY A 87 2.85 -4.10 -14.58
CA GLY A 87 4.29 -4.01 -14.39
C GLY A 87 5.10 -4.77 -15.44
N ARG A 88 4.48 -5.71 -16.15
CA ARG A 88 5.08 -6.50 -17.24
C ARG A 88 4.90 -5.84 -18.61
N SER A 89 4.16 -4.75 -18.75
CA SER A 89 3.98 -4.08 -20.03
C SER A 89 5.30 -3.47 -20.52
N PRO A 90 5.64 -3.57 -21.82
CA PRO A 90 6.88 -3.00 -22.34
C PRO A 90 6.88 -1.48 -22.22
N ARG A 91 7.96 -0.94 -21.65
CA ARG A 91 8.19 0.51 -21.61
C ARG A 91 8.75 0.98 -22.94
N ARG A 92 8.24 2.11 -23.44
CA ARG A 92 8.74 2.71 -24.68
C ARG A 92 10.25 2.94 -24.58
N VAL A 93 10.98 2.45 -25.56
CA VAL A 93 12.40 2.78 -25.73
C VAL A 93 12.43 4.08 -26.53
N ASN A 94 12.41 5.23 -25.85
CA ASN A 94 12.60 6.50 -26.55
C ASN A 94 14.09 6.59 -26.97
N GLY A 95 14.32 6.92 -28.24
CA GLY A 95 15.52 6.59 -29.01
C GLY A 95 16.86 7.25 -28.63
N THR A 96 16.99 7.87 -27.47
CA THR A 96 18.30 8.31 -26.97
C THR A 96 18.74 7.39 -25.84
N ALA A 97 19.97 6.85 -25.96
CA ALA A 97 20.61 6.18 -24.83
C ALA A 97 20.51 7.09 -23.61
N ALA A 98 20.12 6.52 -22.47
CA ALA A 98 19.99 7.31 -21.26
C ALA A 98 21.34 7.98 -20.99
N GLN A 99 21.35 9.31 -20.86
CA GLN A 99 22.56 10.04 -20.53
C GLN A 99 23.15 9.42 -19.25
N ARG A 100 24.43 9.07 -19.33
CA ARG A 100 25.19 8.52 -18.21
C ARG A 100 25.26 9.60 -17.11
N PRO A 101 24.75 9.35 -15.89
CA PRO A 101 24.89 10.28 -14.79
C PRO A 101 26.36 10.54 -14.48
N ALA A 102 26.69 11.77 -14.08
CA ALA A 102 28.05 12.11 -13.67
C ALA A 102 28.43 11.43 -12.36
N ASP A 103 27.45 11.28 -11.45
CA ASP A 103 27.61 10.62 -10.16
C ASP A 103 27.64 9.08 -10.29
N ALA A 104 28.63 8.45 -9.64
CA ALA A 104 28.83 7.01 -9.71
C ALA A 104 27.71 6.20 -9.02
N THR A 105 27.08 6.77 -7.99
CA THR A 105 25.93 6.17 -7.29
C THR A 105 24.70 6.20 -8.19
N LEU A 106 24.41 7.35 -8.82
CA LEU A 106 23.31 7.47 -9.79
C LEU A 106 23.51 6.56 -11.01
N HIS A 107 24.74 6.41 -11.48
CA HIS A 107 25.06 5.44 -12.52
C HIS A 107 24.73 4.00 -12.08
N ALA A 108 25.01 3.64 -10.83
CA ALA A 108 24.68 2.34 -10.27
C ALA A 108 23.15 2.12 -10.17
N VAL A 109 22.38 3.14 -9.77
CA VAL A 109 20.90 3.12 -9.75
C VAL A 109 20.34 2.92 -11.16
N GLN A 110 20.84 3.68 -12.15
CA GLN A 110 20.41 3.58 -13.55
C GLN A 110 20.71 2.19 -14.13
N ARG A 111 21.92 1.66 -13.91
CA ARG A 111 22.32 0.32 -14.34
C ARG A 111 21.36 -0.74 -13.80
N ASP A 112 21.11 -0.70 -12.50
CA ASP A 112 20.29 -1.70 -11.83
C ASP A 112 18.85 -1.69 -12.34
N GLY A 113 18.27 -0.50 -12.58
CA GLY A 113 16.97 -0.37 -13.22
C GLY A 113 16.93 -0.97 -14.63
N LEU A 114 17.98 -0.76 -15.44
CA LEU A 114 18.08 -1.38 -16.76
C LEU A 114 18.23 -2.91 -16.70
N CYS A 115 18.95 -3.46 -15.72
CA CYS A 115 19.02 -4.92 -15.50
C CYS A 115 17.62 -5.51 -15.25
N HIS A 116 16.77 -4.82 -14.47
CA HIS A 116 15.37 -5.23 -14.28
C HIS A 116 14.59 -5.27 -15.59
N GLU A 117 14.69 -4.24 -16.42
CA GLU A 117 13.97 -4.20 -17.71
C GLU A 117 14.45 -5.28 -18.69
N VAL A 118 15.77 -5.51 -18.77
CA VAL A 118 16.34 -6.55 -19.64
C VAL A 118 15.86 -7.94 -19.22
N VAL A 119 15.92 -8.26 -17.92
CA VAL A 119 15.44 -9.55 -17.40
C VAL A 119 13.93 -9.68 -17.60
N LEU A 120 13.17 -8.62 -17.33
CA LEU A 120 11.71 -8.63 -17.52
C LEU A 120 11.36 -8.90 -18.98
N ALA A 121 11.98 -8.21 -19.94
CA ALA A 121 11.73 -8.42 -21.35
C ALA A 121 12.10 -9.84 -21.80
N LEU A 122 13.26 -10.34 -21.37
CA LEU A 122 13.71 -11.69 -21.67
C LEU A 122 12.70 -12.76 -21.23
N VAL A 123 12.16 -12.63 -20.00
CA VAL A 123 11.26 -13.64 -19.41
C VAL A 123 9.82 -13.48 -19.89
N HIS A 124 9.33 -12.25 -20.01
CA HIS A 124 7.91 -11.98 -20.22
C HIS A 124 7.52 -11.58 -21.64
N HIS A 125 8.44 -11.05 -22.45
CA HIS A 125 8.12 -10.53 -23.78
C HIS A 125 8.57 -11.44 -24.92
N LEU A 126 9.53 -12.35 -24.66
CA LEU A 126 9.95 -13.33 -25.66
C LEU A 126 9.14 -14.62 -25.58
N ALA A 127 8.78 -15.16 -26.75
CA ALA A 127 8.34 -16.55 -26.89
C ALA A 127 9.46 -17.52 -26.45
N GLU A 128 9.07 -18.72 -26.00
CA GLU A 128 10.01 -19.71 -25.47
C GLU A 128 11.07 -20.12 -26.49
N GLU A 129 10.67 -20.31 -27.76
CA GLU A 129 11.57 -20.64 -28.86
C GLU A 129 12.59 -19.51 -29.11
N THR A 130 12.14 -18.26 -29.21
CA THR A 130 13.01 -17.09 -29.41
C THR A 130 14.01 -16.95 -28.26
N ARG A 131 13.55 -17.13 -27.02
CA ARG A 131 14.42 -17.11 -25.84
C ARG A 131 15.43 -18.26 -25.86
N ALA A 132 15.01 -19.48 -26.18
CA ALA A 132 15.90 -20.64 -26.27
C ALA A 132 16.97 -20.44 -27.35
N SER A 133 16.58 -19.95 -28.54
CA SER A 133 17.49 -19.61 -29.64
C SER A 133 18.50 -18.54 -29.23
N LEU A 134 18.03 -17.47 -28.57
CA LEU A 134 18.91 -16.41 -28.06
C LEU A 134 19.95 -16.96 -27.08
N LEU A 135 19.54 -17.87 -26.17
CA LEU A 135 20.41 -18.49 -25.17
C LEU A 135 21.40 -19.50 -25.77
N ALA A 136 20.96 -20.27 -26.77
CA ALA A 136 21.77 -21.30 -27.44
C ALA A 136 22.79 -20.72 -28.45
N SER A 137 22.52 -19.52 -28.99
CA SER A 137 23.43 -18.83 -29.91
C SER A 137 24.74 -18.47 -29.21
N GLY A 138 25.74 -19.37 -29.24
CA GLY A 138 27.02 -19.25 -28.52
C GLY A 138 27.90 -18.04 -28.88
N GLY A 139 27.47 -17.19 -29.81
CA GLY A 139 28.12 -15.91 -30.16
C GLY A 139 27.43 -14.66 -29.59
N GLY A 140 26.42 -14.81 -28.73
CA GLY A 140 25.71 -13.66 -28.15
C GLY A 140 26.37 -13.11 -26.88
N SER A 141 26.23 -11.80 -26.66
CA SER A 141 26.61 -11.09 -25.43
C SER A 141 26.05 -11.75 -24.17
N ALA A 142 26.76 -11.62 -23.05
CA ALA A 142 26.25 -12.03 -21.74
C ALA A 142 24.90 -11.35 -21.42
N LEU A 143 24.12 -11.97 -20.54
CA LEU A 143 22.83 -11.46 -20.08
C LEU A 143 22.92 -11.09 -18.59
N PRO A 144 22.31 -10.00 -18.15
CA PRO A 144 22.38 -9.60 -16.75
C PRO A 144 21.48 -10.48 -15.87
N LEU A 145 21.95 -10.73 -14.67
CA LEU A 145 21.13 -11.09 -13.52
C LEU A 145 20.44 -9.84 -12.96
N LEU A 146 19.42 -10.04 -12.12
CA LEU A 146 18.81 -8.96 -11.36
C LEU A 146 19.77 -8.47 -10.27
N PRO A 147 19.78 -7.16 -9.96
CA PRO A 147 20.49 -6.67 -8.79
C PRO A 147 19.89 -7.28 -7.52
N THR A 148 20.74 -7.61 -6.55
CA THR A 148 20.29 -8.10 -5.24
C THR A 148 20.11 -6.97 -4.23
N ARG A 149 20.55 -5.75 -4.56
CA ARG A 149 20.38 -4.54 -3.74
C ARG A 149 19.14 -3.74 -4.18
N HIS A 150 18.55 -3.03 -3.24
CA HIS A 150 17.48 -2.07 -3.48
C HIS A 150 18.06 -0.65 -3.36
N HIS A 151 17.70 0.25 -4.28
CA HIS A 151 18.02 1.67 -4.16
C HIS A 151 16.83 2.44 -3.60
N GLU A 152 16.97 2.95 -2.38
CA GLU A 152 15.99 3.85 -1.78
C GLU A 152 16.48 5.29 -1.97
N GLU A 153 15.56 6.18 -2.31
CA GLU A 153 15.87 7.61 -2.36
C GLU A 153 15.92 8.11 -0.92
N HIS A 154 17.13 8.22 -0.39
CA HIS A 154 17.34 8.97 0.84
C HIS A 154 17.25 10.44 0.48
N HIS A 155 16.15 11.09 0.88
CA HIS A 155 16.12 12.53 1.03
C HIS A 155 17.02 12.85 2.21
N GLU A 156 18.29 13.14 1.95
CA GLU A 156 19.11 13.78 2.96
C GLU A 156 18.50 15.15 3.17
N GLU A 157 17.86 15.34 4.33
CA GLU A 157 17.40 16.65 4.79
C GLU A 157 18.63 17.52 5.03
N HIS A 158 19.21 18.04 3.94
CA HIS A 158 20.25 19.03 4.01
C HIS A 158 19.61 20.32 4.53
N HIS A 159 19.72 20.55 5.83
CA HIS A 159 19.47 21.85 6.41
C HIS A 159 20.44 22.86 5.78
N GLU A 160 19.90 23.73 4.94
CA GLU A 160 20.62 24.78 4.22
C GLU A 160 21.25 25.79 5.20
N GLU A 161 22.53 25.62 5.53
CA GLU A 161 23.33 26.71 6.10
C GLU A 161 23.94 27.56 4.95
N GLY A 162 23.10 28.42 4.38
CA GLY A 162 23.36 29.64 3.58
C GLY A 162 24.75 29.87 2.95
N GLY A 163 25.13 29.10 1.92
CA GLY A 163 26.29 29.35 1.07
C GLY A 163 25.93 29.46 -0.43
N GLU A 164 26.47 30.47 -1.12
CA GLU A 164 26.11 30.93 -2.49
C GLU A 164 26.50 29.99 -3.66
N GLU A 165 26.62 28.67 -3.48
CA GLU A 165 26.86 27.70 -4.58
C GLU A 165 25.55 27.15 -5.19
N GLU A 166 24.62 28.04 -5.53
CA GLU A 166 23.21 27.70 -5.86
C GLU A 166 23.02 26.95 -7.20
N GLY A 167 23.98 27.06 -8.14
CA GLY A 167 23.80 26.58 -9.52
C GLY A 167 24.11 25.08 -9.75
N THR A 168 25.12 24.52 -9.09
CA THR A 168 25.57 23.13 -9.31
C THR A 168 24.73 22.12 -8.52
N ALA A 169 24.29 22.50 -7.32
CA ALA A 169 23.47 21.66 -6.45
C ALA A 169 22.09 21.38 -7.08
N ALA A 170 21.42 22.39 -7.63
CA ALA A 170 20.11 22.24 -8.27
C ALA A 170 20.14 21.30 -9.49
N ALA A 171 21.20 21.35 -10.29
CA ALA A 171 21.37 20.45 -11.44
C ALA A 171 21.62 19.00 -11.00
N ALA A 172 22.41 18.78 -9.95
CA ALA A 172 22.67 17.47 -9.38
C ALA A 172 21.39 16.83 -8.78
N GLU A 173 20.60 17.63 -8.05
CA GLU A 173 19.32 17.17 -7.49
C GLU A 173 18.30 16.83 -8.58
N GLY A 174 18.23 17.65 -9.63
CA GLY A 174 17.41 17.35 -10.80
C GLY A 174 17.80 16.05 -11.50
N GLU A 175 19.11 15.75 -11.62
CA GLU A 175 19.59 14.48 -12.17
C GLU A 175 19.24 13.30 -11.25
N ARG A 176 19.46 13.43 -9.94
CA ARG A 176 19.11 12.42 -8.93
C ARG A 176 17.64 12.05 -8.99
N SER A 177 16.75 13.04 -8.88
CA SER A 177 15.30 12.83 -8.90
C SER A 177 14.84 12.15 -10.20
N ARG A 178 15.41 12.54 -11.35
CA ARG A 178 15.14 11.89 -12.64
C ARG A 178 15.56 10.42 -12.66
N VAL A 179 16.77 10.11 -12.18
CA VAL A 179 17.31 8.73 -12.16
C VAL A 179 16.49 7.83 -11.22
N PHE A 180 16.15 8.30 -10.02
CA PHE A 180 15.33 7.52 -9.08
C PHE A 180 13.88 7.36 -9.56
N SER A 181 13.30 8.38 -10.18
CA SER A 181 11.97 8.29 -10.80
C SER A 181 11.93 7.22 -11.89
N GLU A 182 12.94 7.21 -12.77
CA GLU A 182 13.08 6.18 -13.81
C GLU A 182 13.27 4.80 -13.18
N TYR A 183 14.20 4.65 -12.24
CA TYR A 183 14.46 3.38 -11.52
C TYR A 183 13.18 2.80 -10.90
N ARG A 184 12.39 3.62 -10.18
CA ARG A 184 11.12 3.20 -9.56
C ARG A 184 10.14 2.62 -10.58
N SER A 185 10.15 3.11 -11.81
CA SER A 185 9.31 2.59 -12.89
C SER A 185 9.88 1.33 -13.57
N GLN A 186 11.19 1.10 -13.47
CA GLN A 186 11.89 -0.05 -14.05
C GLN A 186 11.85 -1.30 -13.16
N VAL A 187 11.83 -1.13 -11.84
CA VAL A 187 11.84 -2.23 -10.86
C VAL A 187 10.47 -2.84 -10.60
N SER A 188 9.64 -3.00 -11.65
CA SER A 188 8.27 -3.50 -11.54
C SER A 188 8.17 -4.98 -11.13
N CYS A 189 9.25 -5.76 -11.25
CA CYS A 189 9.29 -7.18 -10.86
C CYS A 189 8.80 -7.40 -9.42
N GLN A 190 9.12 -6.46 -8.52
CA GLN A 190 8.75 -6.55 -7.11
C GLN A 190 7.24 -6.64 -6.88
N GLN A 191 6.44 -6.11 -7.81
CA GLN A 191 4.99 -6.10 -7.72
C GLN A 191 4.40 -7.52 -7.66
N CYS A 192 4.95 -8.45 -8.43
CA CYS A 192 4.45 -9.83 -8.50
C CYS A 192 5.29 -10.82 -7.70
N HIS A 193 6.55 -10.49 -7.44
CA HIS A 193 7.53 -11.41 -6.87
C HIS A 193 7.89 -11.13 -5.40
N THR A 194 7.34 -10.07 -4.79
CA THR A 194 7.38 -9.87 -3.33
C THR A 194 6.02 -10.19 -2.71
N GLY A 195 6.00 -10.92 -1.60
CA GLY A 195 4.81 -11.61 -1.06
C GLY A 195 3.64 -10.75 -0.59
N ALA A 196 3.68 -9.42 -0.73
CA ALA A 196 2.63 -8.50 -0.31
C ALA A 196 1.99 -7.80 -1.53
N VAL A 197 1.03 -8.46 -2.17
CA VAL A 197 0.12 -7.77 -3.11
C VAL A 197 -0.89 -6.99 -2.24
N ALA A 198 -1.00 -5.67 -2.43
CA ALA A 198 -1.89 -4.82 -1.64
C ALA A 198 -3.36 -5.30 -1.71
N ALA A 199 -4.06 -5.25 -0.57
CA ALA A 199 -5.41 -5.84 -0.40
C ALA A 199 -6.54 -5.20 -1.23
N ALA A 200 -6.30 -4.08 -1.93
CA ALA A 200 -7.34 -3.27 -2.56
C ALA A 200 -7.68 -3.64 -4.02
N TRP A 201 -7.28 -4.82 -4.52
CA TRP A 201 -7.46 -5.17 -5.93
C TRP A 201 -8.33 -6.42 -6.17
N ARG A 202 -9.15 -6.41 -7.23
CA ARG A 202 -10.03 -7.52 -7.66
C ARG A 202 -9.90 -7.80 -9.17
N ASP A 203 -9.72 -9.07 -9.55
CA ASP A 203 -9.73 -9.49 -10.96
C ASP A 203 -11.16 -9.46 -11.51
N ALA A 204 -11.46 -8.45 -12.33
CA ALA A 204 -12.76 -8.29 -12.97
C ALA A 204 -12.99 -9.29 -14.12
N THR A 205 -11.95 -9.99 -14.58
CA THR A 205 -12.03 -10.89 -15.75
C THR A 205 -12.36 -12.34 -15.42
N LEU A 206 -12.34 -12.72 -14.13
CA LEU A 206 -12.66 -14.08 -13.74
C LEU A 206 -14.18 -14.26 -13.48
N PRO A 207 -14.87 -15.17 -14.20
CA PRO A 207 -16.28 -15.45 -13.99
C PRO A 207 -16.50 -16.24 -12.67
N PRO A 208 -17.53 -15.92 -11.89
CA PRO A 208 -17.86 -16.68 -10.68
C PRO A 208 -18.58 -18.02 -10.98
N PRO A 209 -18.44 -19.05 -10.12
CA PRO A 209 -17.53 -19.15 -8.98
C PRO A 209 -16.10 -19.54 -9.41
N LEU A 210 -15.11 -18.99 -8.70
CA LEU A 210 -13.70 -19.21 -9.01
C LEU A 210 -13.27 -20.62 -8.58
N PRO A 211 -12.42 -21.32 -9.35
CA PRO A 211 -11.75 -22.52 -8.86
C PRO A 211 -10.95 -22.16 -7.61
N VAL A 212 -11.29 -22.82 -6.48
CA VAL A 212 -10.62 -22.59 -5.20
C VAL A 212 -9.16 -23.00 -5.32
N ASP A 213 -8.25 -22.09 -4.98
CA ASP A 213 -6.83 -22.42 -4.92
C ASP A 213 -6.60 -23.34 -3.70
N PRO A 214 -6.17 -24.60 -3.89
CA PRO A 214 -6.04 -25.54 -2.78
C PRO A 214 -4.92 -25.16 -1.80
N VAL A 215 -4.00 -24.25 -2.19
CA VAL A 215 -2.89 -23.78 -1.37
C VAL A 215 -3.24 -22.47 -0.66
N GLN A 216 -4.10 -21.63 -1.24
CA GLN A 216 -4.54 -20.35 -0.66
C GLN A 216 -6.04 -20.08 -0.93
N PRO A 217 -6.94 -20.87 -0.31
CA PRO A 217 -8.38 -20.70 -0.50
C PRO A 217 -8.83 -19.30 -0.04
N GLY A 218 -9.68 -18.63 -0.83
CA GLY A 218 -10.22 -17.30 -0.53
C GLY A 218 -9.41 -16.12 -1.09
N ARG A 219 -8.33 -16.39 -1.85
CA ARG A 219 -7.48 -15.36 -2.49
C ARG A 219 -7.60 -15.32 -4.01
N GLU A 220 -8.70 -15.80 -4.56
CA GLU A 220 -8.87 -15.98 -6.00
C GLU A 220 -9.04 -14.63 -6.73
N ARG A 221 -9.48 -13.56 -6.04
CA ARG A 221 -9.65 -12.21 -6.63
C ARG A 221 -8.50 -11.22 -6.40
N LEU A 222 -7.60 -11.43 -5.43
CA LEU A 222 -6.55 -10.47 -5.00
C LEU A 222 -5.32 -10.38 -5.93
N ARG A 223 -5.44 -10.66 -7.23
CA ARG A 223 -4.30 -11.03 -8.09
C ARG A 223 -3.99 -10.06 -9.26
N SER A 224 -3.70 -8.78 -9.01
CA SER A 224 -2.96 -7.91 -9.94
C SER A 224 -2.50 -6.60 -9.31
N CYS A 225 -1.48 -6.04 -9.95
CA CYS A 225 -0.68 -4.91 -9.52
C CYS A 225 -0.84 -3.74 -10.49
N ASP A 226 -1.38 -2.62 -10.01
CA ASP A 226 -1.23 -1.32 -10.65
C ASP A 226 -0.51 -0.42 -9.62
N TYR A 227 0.81 -0.30 -9.73
CA TYR A 227 1.56 0.72 -8.99
C TYR A 227 1.77 1.91 -9.93
N GLN A 228 0.94 2.94 -9.80
CA GLN A 228 1.34 4.27 -10.24
C GLN A 228 2.21 4.86 -9.14
N ALA A 229 3.45 5.26 -9.46
CA ALA A 229 4.28 6.02 -8.55
C ALA A 229 3.57 7.34 -8.23
N ILE A 230 2.88 7.40 -7.09
CA ILE A 230 2.45 8.66 -6.49
C ILE A 230 3.71 9.21 -5.82
N THR A 231 4.22 10.33 -6.34
CA THR A 231 5.26 11.13 -5.68
C THR A 231 4.79 11.50 -4.28
N PRO A 232 5.60 11.31 -3.22
CA PRO A 232 5.23 11.84 -1.92
C PRO A 232 5.28 13.36 -2.00
N ASN A 233 4.11 14.01 -1.92
CA ASN A 233 4.09 15.41 -1.48
C ASN A 233 4.51 15.39 -0.01
N THR A 234 5.60 16.11 0.26
CA THR A 234 6.13 16.48 1.57
C THR A 234 5.00 16.73 2.58
N MET A 235 4.88 15.87 3.59
CA MET A 235 4.17 16.20 4.82
C MET A 235 5.19 16.83 5.77
N ASP A 236 4.97 18.10 6.09
CA ASP A 236 5.68 18.86 7.13
C ASP A 236 5.45 18.19 8.50
N ASP A 237 6.45 17.48 9.00
CA ASP A 237 6.52 17.11 10.41
C ASP A 237 7.05 18.31 11.22
N LYS A 238 6.14 19.10 11.78
CA LYS A 238 6.46 20.02 12.89
C LYS A 238 6.13 19.34 14.22
N GLU A 239 7.10 18.65 14.79
CA GLU A 239 7.11 18.38 16.23
C GLU A 239 7.69 19.59 16.98
N ASP A 240 6.84 20.26 17.77
CA ASP A 240 7.23 21.32 18.69
C ASP A 240 8.13 20.76 19.82
N SER A 241 9.43 21.01 19.73
CA SER A 241 10.38 20.82 20.84
C SER A 241 10.26 21.97 21.86
N LEU A 242 9.72 21.69 23.05
CA LEU A 242 9.79 22.61 24.20
C LEU A 242 11.13 22.45 24.97
N PRO A 243 11.70 23.53 25.53
CA PRO A 243 13.01 23.49 26.17
C PRO A 243 12.94 22.97 27.61
N VAL A 244 13.78 21.97 27.92
CA VAL A 244 14.03 21.49 29.29
C VAL A 244 15.00 22.43 29.99
N ARG A 245 14.51 23.16 31.00
CA ARG A 245 15.35 23.84 32.01
C ARG A 245 15.82 22.83 33.06
N LEU A 246 17.12 22.67 33.20
CA LEU A 246 17.75 21.98 34.34
C LEU A 246 17.74 22.88 35.60
N PRO A 247 17.60 22.27 36.79
CA PRO A 247 18.51 22.66 37.85
C PRO A 247 19.10 21.48 38.64
N GLY A 248 20.37 21.62 39.01
CA GLY A 248 20.86 21.39 40.38
C GLY A 248 21.13 19.96 40.85
N ARG A 249 22.42 19.65 41.03
CA ARG A 249 22.99 18.50 41.76
C ARG A 249 22.51 18.41 43.23
N ALA A 250 22.26 17.19 43.73
CA ALA A 250 22.96 16.60 44.89
C ALA A 250 22.43 15.19 45.29
N GLY A 251 23.35 14.22 45.44
CA GLY A 251 23.32 13.20 46.52
C GLY A 251 22.72 11.80 46.23
N PRO A 252 23.46 10.70 46.51
CA PRO A 252 23.02 9.33 46.20
C PRO A 252 22.23 8.70 47.36
N ARG A 253 21.04 8.16 47.07
CA ARG A 253 20.42 7.10 47.86
C ARG A 253 19.77 6.09 46.92
N GLU A 254 20.52 5.04 46.67
CA GLU A 254 20.08 3.81 46.04
C GLU A 254 19.06 3.15 46.98
N ARG A 255 17.78 3.43 46.74
CA ARG A 255 16.66 2.65 47.26
C ARG A 255 16.11 1.86 46.09
N GLU A 256 16.29 0.55 46.19
CA GLU A 256 15.60 -0.52 45.46
C GLU A 256 14.14 -0.12 45.13
N ARG A 257 13.93 0.43 43.92
CA ARG A 257 12.59 0.61 43.36
C ARG A 257 12.16 -0.74 42.84
N ARG A 258 11.42 -1.49 43.67
CA ARG A 258 10.52 -2.52 43.16
C ARG A 258 9.63 -1.84 42.12
N HIS A 259 9.69 -2.29 40.87
CA HIS A 259 8.72 -1.94 39.84
C HIS A 259 7.33 -2.34 40.35
N ALA A 260 6.61 -1.38 40.94
CA ALA A 260 5.19 -1.49 41.11
C ALA A 260 4.60 -1.65 39.70
N GLN A 261 3.89 -2.75 39.45
CA GLN A 261 3.05 -2.86 38.26
C GLN A 261 2.17 -1.59 38.20
N PRO A 262 2.07 -0.90 37.05
CA PRO A 262 1.13 0.19 36.89
C PRO A 262 -0.25 -0.35 37.28
N GLY A 263 -0.86 0.23 38.32
CA GLY A 263 -2.22 -0.14 38.70
C GLY A 263 -3.11 -0.05 37.47
N GLY A 264 -3.75 -1.17 37.13
CA GLY A 264 -4.55 -1.29 35.91
C GLY A 264 -5.50 -0.11 35.78
N GLY A 265 -5.26 0.75 34.79
CA GLY A 265 -6.12 1.88 34.51
C GLY A 265 -7.50 1.35 34.12
N SER A 266 -8.48 1.49 35.00
CA SER A 266 -9.88 1.23 34.68
C SER A 266 -10.39 2.38 33.80
N TYR A 267 -10.47 2.14 32.49
CA TYR A 267 -11.13 3.06 31.57
C TYR A 267 -12.65 2.93 31.71
N ALA A 268 -13.35 4.05 31.89
CA ALA A 268 -14.80 4.03 31.96
C ALA A 268 -15.38 3.57 30.60
N PRO A 269 -16.28 2.58 30.58
CA PRO A 269 -16.96 2.19 29.35
C PRO A 269 -17.80 3.35 28.84
N MET A 270 -17.68 3.66 27.55
CA MET A 270 -18.50 4.66 26.89
C MET A 270 -19.59 3.94 26.10
N HIS A 271 -20.86 4.28 26.39
CA HIS A 271 -21.97 3.81 25.57
C HIS A 271 -22.03 4.64 24.32
N ALA A 272 -21.85 3.98 23.18
CA ALA A 272 -21.92 4.62 21.89
C ALA A 272 -22.56 3.74 20.82
N THR A 273 -23.07 4.40 19.79
CA THR A 273 -23.60 3.76 18.59
C THR A 273 -22.87 4.31 17.38
N LEU A 274 -22.28 3.41 16.61
CA LEU A 274 -21.60 3.72 15.36
C LEU A 274 -22.53 3.42 14.19
N TYR A 275 -22.63 4.37 13.28
CA TYR A 275 -23.40 4.29 12.05
C TYR A 275 -22.44 4.44 10.88
N LEU A 276 -22.46 3.51 9.93
CA LEU A 276 -21.58 3.53 8.77
C LEU A 276 -22.41 3.49 7.50
N GLY A 277 -22.17 4.44 6.61
CA GLY A 277 -22.94 4.61 5.39
C GLY A 277 -22.04 4.92 4.20
N TRP A 278 -22.33 4.30 3.06
CA TRP A 278 -21.55 4.43 1.84
C TRP A 278 -22.46 4.67 0.64
N SER A 279 -22.07 5.62 -0.22
CA SER A 279 -22.63 5.82 -1.56
C SER A 279 -21.50 5.81 -2.59
N ARG A 280 -21.83 5.86 -3.88
CA ARG A 280 -20.82 6.01 -4.95
C ARG A 280 -20.00 7.29 -4.80
N GLY A 281 -20.59 8.33 -4.22
CA GLY A 281 -20.00 9.66 -4.10
C GLY A 281 -19.39 9.99 -2.74
N ALA A 282 -19.61 9.19 -1.69
CA ALA A 282 -19.11 9.49 -0.35
C ALA A 282 -19.13 8.28 0.60
N ALA A 283 -18.25 8.26 1.60
CA ALA A 283 -18.44 7.49 2.83
C ALA A 283 -18.74 8.46 3.96
N ARG A 284 -19.50 7.95 4.93
CA ARG A 284 -19.93 8.71 6.09
C ARG A 284 -19.95 7.80 7.31
N GLN A 285 -19.51 8.33 8.43
CA GLN A 285 -19.49 7.63 9.72
C GLN A 285 -20.08 8.55 10.77
N ARG A 286 -20.99 8.07 11.60
CA ARG A 286 -21.47 8.82 12.77
C ARG A 286 -21.30 8.01 14.03
N TYR A 287 -20.87 8.71 15.07
CA TYR A 287 -20.60 8.18 16.37
C TYR A 287 -21.44 8.96 17.39
N ASP A 288 -22.48 8.32 17.92
CA ASP A 288 -23.33 8.86 18.98
C ASP A 288 -22.84 8.34 20.32
N PHE A 289 -22.50 9.21 21.27
CA PHE A 289 -21.92 8.79 22.55
C PHE A 289 -22.45 9.56 23.75
N ARG A 290 -22.41 8.92 24.92
CA ARG A 290 -22.75 9.53 26.22
C ARG A 290 -21.57 9.45 27.16
N SER A 291 -21.11 10.60 27.65
CA SER A 291 -20.07 10.67 28.68
C SER A 291 -20.72 10.70 30.06
N GLY A 292 -20.96 9.52 30.64
CA GLY A 292 -21.47 9.39 32.01
C GLY A 292 -23.00 9.31 32.16
N LYS A 293 -23.43 8.98 33.38
CA LYS A 293 -24.85 8.77 33.73
C LYS A 293 -25.61 10.09 33.68
N GLY A 294 -26.62 10.19 32.82
CA GLY A 294 -27.43 11.41 32.64
C GLY A 294 -26.90 12.40 31.61
N ALA A 295 -25.74 12.14 30.98
CA ALA A 295 -25.26 12.98 29.89
C ALA A 295 -26.15 12.86 28.65
N ARG A 296 -26.37 14.00 27.98
CA ARG A 296 -27.02 14.03 26.67
C ARG A 296 -26.10 13.36 25.63
N THR A 297 -26.69 12.71 24.63
CA THR A 297 -25.96 12.02 23.55
C THR A 297 -25.28 13.02 22.63
N ALA A 298 -23.95 13.14 22.67
CA ALA A 298 -23.17 13.88 21.69
C ALA A 298 -22.99 13.06 20.41
N SER A 299 -22.77 13.74 19.28
CA SER A 299 -22.53 13.08 17.99
C SER A 299 -21.28 13.63 17.33
N GLN A 300 -20.51 12.75 16.69
CA GLN A 300 -19.47 13.12 15.73
C GLN A 300 -19.77 12.47 14.40
N ILE A 301 -19.73 13.24 13.32
CA ILE A 301 -20.07 12.81 11.97
C ILE A 301 -18.87 13.08 11.07
N TYR A 302 -18.29 12.03 10.53
CA TYR A 302 -17.20 12.07 9.56
C TYR A 302 -17.79 11.93 8.17
N LEU A 303 -17.42 12.82 7.26
CA LEU A 303 -17.94 12.92 5.90
C LEU A 303 -16.75 12.98 4.96
N GLN A 304 -16.65 12.03 4.02
CA GLN A 304 -15.53 11.97 3.10
C GLN A 304 -16.08 11.72 1.70
N SER A 305 -15.81 12.64 0.78
CA SER A 305 -16.24 12.51 -0.61
C SER A 305 -15.46 11.38 -1.28
N GLY A 306 -16.01 10.79 -2.35
CA GLY A 306 -15.32 9.77 -3.13
C GLY A 306 -14.03 10.31 -3.75
N ALA A 307 -13.97 11.62 -4.01
CA ALA A 307 -12.76 12.29 -4.47
C ALA A 307 -11.69 12.33 -3.36
N GLN A 308 -12.06 12.72 -2.14
CA GLN A 308 -11.18 12.67 -0.96
C GLN A 308 -10.68 11.25 -0.69
N GLN A 309 -11.55 10.23 -0.79
CA GLN A 309 -11.15 8.82 -0.64
C GLN A 309 -10.11 8.39 -1.66
N ARG A 310 -10.32 8.71 -2.94
CA ARG A 310 -9.38 8.35 -4.02
C ARG A 310 -8.02 9.03 -3.86
N ARG A 311 -7.98 10.20 -3.21
CA ARG A 311 -6.75 10.94 -2.92
C ARG A 311 -6.16 10.65 -1.53
N ASN A 312 -6.78 9.76 -0.76
CA ASN A 312 -6.38 9.47 0.64
C ASN A 312 -6.36 10.73 1.54
N GLU A 313 -7.29 11.65 1.31
CA GLU A 313 -7.46 12.88 2.09
C GLU A 313 -8.48 12.67 3.21
N SER A 314 -8.21 13.21 4.39
CA SER A 314 -9.22 13.26 5.45
C SER A 314 -10.42 14.12 5.03
N GLY A 315 -11.60 13.66 5.43
CA GLY A 315 -12.86 14.35 5.15
C GLY A 315 -13.18 15.48 6.13
N ALA A 316 -14.42 15.93 6.12
CA ALA A 316 -14.98 16.80 7.15
C ALA A 316 -15.37 16.02 8.40
N MET A 317 -15.24 16.64 9.58
CA MET A 317 -15.74 16.13 10.85
C MET A 317 -16.70 17.16 11.47
N VAL A 318 -17.95 16.78 11.65
CA VAL A 318 -18.98 17.57 12.34
C VAL A 318 -19.12 17.05 13.76
N THR A 319 -18.82 17.89 14.75
CA THR A 319 -19.13 17.60 16.15
C THR A 319 -20.41 18.32 16.55
N VAL A 320 -21.36 17.59 17.13
CA VAL A 320 -22.65 18.10 17.63
C VAL A 320 -22.67 17.95 19.15
N VAL A 321 -22.67 19.08 19.87
CA VAL A 321 -22.68 19.10 21.34
C VAL A 321 -24.10 19.40 21.85
N PRO A 322 -24.77 18.45 22.53
CA PRO A 322 -26.21 18.56 22.81
C PRO A 322 -26.57 19.55 23.91
N ALA A 323 -25.60 19.89 24.76
CA ALA A 323 -25.83 20.77 25.90
C ALA A 323 -25.99 22.25 25.48
N LYS A 324 -25.40 22.64 24.35
CA LYS A 324 -25.37 24.02 23.87
C LYS A 324 -26.05 24.23 22.52
N GLY A 325 -26.43 23.15 21.82
CA GLY A 325 -26.93 23.25 20.43
C GLY A 325 -25.87 23.74 19.45
N GLU A 326 -24.62 23.83 19.89
CA GLU A 326 -23.49 24.23 19.08
C GLU A 326 -23.02 23.01 18.29
N CYS A 327 -22.91 23.19 16.98
CA CYS A 327 -22.21 22.26 16.12
C CYS A 327 -21.07 22.95 15.40
N VAL A 328 -19.98 22.22 15.24
CA VAL A 328 -18.74 22.69 14.65
C VAL A 328 -18.35 21.68 13.59
N CYS A 329 -18.09 22.16 12.38
CA CYS A 329 -17.51 21.36 11.31
C CYS A 329 -16.05 21.77 11.12
N ASP A 330 -15.15 20.80 11.21
CA ASP A 330 -13.71 20.97 11.08
C ASP A 330 -13.10 19.92 10.15
N THR A 331 -11.79 19.99 9.90
CA THR A 331 -11.06 18.92 9.21
C THR A 331 -11.02 17.69 10.10
N ALA A 332 -11.38 16.55 9.54
CA ALA A 332 -11.26 15.31 10.27
C ALA A 332 -9.79 14.95 10.47
N ILE A 333 -9.40 14.56 11.68
CA ILE A 333 -8.05 14.05 11.96
C ILE A 333 -7.79 12.68 11.31
N ALA A 334 -8.88 12.02 10.92
CA ALA A 334 -8.95 10.76 10.19
C ALA A 334 -10.24 10.83 9.38
N GLY A 335 -10.26 10.39 8.14
CA GLY A 335 -11.52 10.22 7.41
C GLY A 335 -12.25 8.92 7.75
N ASN A 336 -13.01 8.41 6.79
CA ASN A 336 -13.97 7.35 7.00
C ASN A 336 -13.43 5.94 6.75
N MET A 337 -13.95 4.99 7.52
CA MET A 337 -13.76 3.57 7.25
C MET A 337 -14.45 3.18 5.94
N HIS A 338 -13.74 2.44 5.09
CA HIS A 338 -14.29 1.97 3.81
C HIS A 338 -15.17 0.73 3.99
N ILE A 339 -16.20 0.51 3.16
CA ILE A 339 -17.10 -0.64 3.26
C ILE A 339 -16.36 -1.97 3.11
N ASP A 340 -15.32 -1.98 2.30
CA ASP A 340 -14.45 -3.14 2.10
C ASP A 340 -13.71 -3.56 3.38
N SER A 341 -13.68 -2.71 4.41
CA SER A 341 -13.15 -3.07 5.73
C SER A 341 -14.01 -4.10 6.46
N PHE A 342 -15.27 -4.29 6.03
CA PHE A 342 -16.27 -5.11 6.71
C PHE A 342 -16.78 -6.28 5.85
N ALA A 343 -16.28 -6.44 4.62
CA ALA A 343 -16.67 -7.56 3.78
C ALA A 343 -16.12 -8.87 4.36
N ALA A 344 -16.88 -9.97 4.26
CA ALA A 344 -16.46 -11.26 4.84
C ALA A 344 -15.17 -11.84 4.22
N ASP A 345 -14.77 -11.37 3.02
CA ASP A 345 -13.49 -11.63 2.36
C ASP A 345 -12.38 -10.65 2.76
N ALA A 346 -12.72 -9.53 3.42
CA ALA A 346 -11.78 -8.69 4.14
C ALA A 346 -11.20 -9.40 5.39
N LEU A 347 -11.76 -10.56 5.76
CA LEU A 347 -11.27 -11.49 6.78
C LEU A 347 -9.99 -12.26 6.37
N ALA A 348 -9.08 -11.61 5.65
CA ALA A 348 -7.69 -12.04 5.57
C ALA A 348 -6.77 -11.70 6.78
N PRO A 349 -7.20 -11.22 8.00
CA PRO A 349 -6.26 -10.93 9.08
C PRO A 349 -5.73 -12.20 9.77
N LEU A 350 -6.44 -13.34 9.68
CA LEU A 350 -5.98 -14.60 10.26
C LEU A 350 -4.88 -15.28 9.44
N HIS A 351 -4.86 -15.06 8.12
CA HIS A 351 -4.01 -15.82 7.19
C HIS A 351 -2.95 -14.98 6.44
N SER A 352 -2.87 -13.67 6.69
CA SER A 352 -1.80 -12.81 6.14
C SER A 352 -0.71 -12.55 7.17
N PRO A 353 0.59 -12.83 6.90
CA PRO A 353 1.65 -12.50 7.84
C PRO A 353 1.74 -10.97 8.00
N PRO A 354 1.80 -10.43 9.23
CA PRO A 354 1.60 -9.01 9.50
C PRO A 354 2.90 -8.19 9.44
N CYS A 355 2.79 -6.94 9.00
CA CYS A 355 3.58 -5.85 9.59
C CYS A 355 3.09 -5.69 11.05
N ARG A 356 3.83 -6.26 12.03
CA ARG A 356 3.54 -6.30 13.48
C ARG A 356 2.11 -6.71 13.90
N ARG A 357 1.95 -7.97 14.33
CA ARG A 357 0.86 -8.38 15.22
C ARG A 357 1.34 -8.21 16.66
N ASP A 358 0.65 -7.37 17.43
CA ASP A 358 0.72 -7.45 18.88
C ASP A 358 -0.45 -8.32 19.33
N GLU A 359 -0.15 -9.56 19.71
CA GLU A 359 -1.11 -10.40 20.40
C GLU A 359 -1.37 -9.75 21.76
N LEU A 360 -2.55 -9.16 21.92
CA LEU A 360 -2.93 -8.60 23.20
C LEU A 360 -3.33 -9.76 24.11
N SER A 361 -2.74 -9.81 25.31
CA SER A 361 -3.18 -10.69 26.40
C SER A 361 -4.71 -10.67 26.54
N PRO A 362 -5.31 -11.75 27.10
CA PRO A 362 -6.76 -11.85 27.28
C PRO A 362 -7.29 -10.53 27.82
N ILE A 363 -8.18 -9.92 27.05
CA ILE A 363 -8.89 -8.76 27.55
C ILE A 363 -9.63 -9.22 28.80
N ASP A 364 -9.48 -8.49 29.91
CA ASP A 364 -10.31 -8.63 31.11
C ASP A 364 -11.75 -8.23 30.77
N ASP A 365 -12.41 -9.04 29.94
CA ASP A 365 -13.83 -8.99 29.67
C ASP A 365 -14.52 -10.00 30.59
N PRO A 366 -15.25 -9.54 31.63
CA PRO A 366 -15.97 -10.45 32.51
C PRO A 366 -17.06 -11.25 31.79
N SER A 367 -17.47 -10.86 30.58
CA SER A 367 -18.42 -11.59 29.75
C SER A 367 -17.78 -12.63 28.82
N ALA A 368 -16.45 -12.62 28.65
CA ALA A 368 -15.73 -13.52 27.77
C ALA A 368 -14.25 -13.72 28.19
N PRO A 369 -13.97 -14.30 29.37
CA PRO A 369 -12.61 -14.60 29.77
C PRO A 369 -11.96 -15.58 28.78
N ASN A 370 -10.69 -15.34 28.42
CA ASN A 370 -9.84 -16.18 27.55
C ASN A 370 -10.12 -16.17 26.04
N ARG A 371 -10.66 -15.08 25.46
CA ARG A 371 -10.67 -14.94 23.99
C ARG A 371 -9.39 -14.32 23.47
N THR A 372 -8.79 -14.95 22.45
CA THR A 372 -7.71 -14.35 21.65
C THR A 372 -8.32 -13.32 20.72
N VAL A 373 -7.77 -12.10 20.77
CA VAL A 373 -8.19 -11.00 19.92
C VAL A 373 -7.01 -10.50 19.10
N LEU A 374 -7.28 -10.08 17.87
CA LEU A 374 -6.29 -9.38 17.06
C LEU A 374 -6.58 -7.89 17.09
N ALA A 375 -5.59 -7.10 17.49
CA ALA A 375 -5.60 -5.66 17.30
C ALA A 375 -5.19 -5.36 15.87
N ASP A 376 -6.15 -4.91 15.07
CA ASP A 376 -5.92 -4.64 13.67
C ASP A 376 -5.71 -3.14 13.41
N HIS A 377 -4.58 -2.81 12.76
CA HIS A 377 -4.23 -1.47 12.28
C HIS A 377 -4.58 -1.29 10.79
N TRP A 378 -5.35 -2.21 10.19
CA TRP A 378 -5.65 -2.23 8.75
C TRP A 378 -6.26 -0.95 8.19
N LEU A 379 -6.80 -0.09 9.05
CA LEU A 379 -7.56 1.09 8.66
C LEU A 379 -6.73 2.37 8.57
N LYS A 380 -5.40 2.29 8.48
CA LYS A 380 -4.50 3.46 8.27
C LYS A 380 -4.71 4.69 9.19
N TRP A 381 -5.59 4.63 10.20
CA TRP A 381 -6.14 5.80 10.89
C TRP A 381 -6.46 5.53 12.36
N ALA A 382 -6.91 6.57 13.05
CA ALA A 382 -7.09 6.68 14.50
C ALA A 382 -8.07 5.66 15.15
N PHE A 383 -8.65 4.74 14.37
CA PHE A 383 -9.55 3.69 14.84
C PHE A 383 -8.86 2.34 14.82
N HIS A 384 -8.88 1.63 15.95
CA HIS A 384 -8.35 0.26 16.02
C HIS A 384 -9.48 -0.71 16.33
N PHE A 385 -9.59 -1.78 15.55
CA PHE A 385 -10.56 -2.85 15.84
C PHE A 385 -9.87 -3.98 16.59
N LEU A 386 -10.57 -4.50 17.59
CA LEU A 386 -10.28 -5.79 18.17
C LEU A 386 -11.23 -6.77 17.53
N VAL A 387 -10.69 -7.65 16.70
CA VAL A 387 -11.45 -8.64 15.97
C VAL A 387 -11.33 -9.98 16.69
N ASP A 388 -12.43 -10.73 16.75
CA ASP A 388 -12.42 -12.08 17.28
C ASP A 388 -11.54 -12.97 16.40
N ALA A 389 -10.51 -13.55 17.00
CA ALA A 389 -9.55 -14.38 16.29
C ALA A 389 -9.63 -15.85 16.72
N ASP A 390 -10.51 -16.19 17.65
CA ASP A 390 -10.70 -17.56 18.12
C ASP A 390 -11.45 -18.37 17.05
N PRO A 391 -10.81 -19.37 16.42
CA PRO A 391 -11.44 -20.17 15.37
C PRO A 391 -12.68 -20.94 15.83
N ALA A 392 -12.82 -21.19 17.14
CA ALA A 392 -13.98 -21.85 17.73
C ALA A 392 -15.12 -20.88 18.06
N SER A 393 -14.87 -19.57 17.99
CA SER A 393 -15.85 -18.56 18.34
C SER A 393 -16.91 -18.38 17.25
N PRO A 394 -18.21 -18.33 17.60
CA PRO A 394 -19.27 -18.01 16.64
C PRO A 394 -19.17 -16.56 16.10
N SER A 395 -18.32 -15.73 16.71
CA SER A 395 -18.02 -14.37 16.27
C SER A 395 -16.67 -14.25 15.56
N LEU A 396 -16.01 -15.34 15.16
CA LEU A 396 -14.75 -15.32 14.40
C LEU A 396 -14.79 -14.29 13.25
N GLY A 397 -13.83 -13.38 13.24
CA GLY A 397 -13.74 -12.31 12.24
C GLY A 397 -14.65 -11.11 12.49
N LEU A 398 -15.53 -11.14 13.49
CA LEU A 398 -16.37 -10.00 13.83
C LEU A 398 -15.65 -9.04 14.78
N PRO A 399 -15.88 -7.72 14.65
CA PRO A 399 -15.35 -6.75 15.58
C PRO A 399 -15.96 -6.95 16.97
N LEU A 400 -15.12 -7.22 17.96
CA LEU A 400 -15.49 -7.30 19.37
C LEU A 400 -15.49 -5.92 20.02
N ARG A 401 -14.46 -5.11 19.74
CA ARG A 401 -14.28 -3.77 20.31
C ARG A 401 -13.65 -2.84 19.27
N LEU A 402 -13.87 -1.54 19.45
CA LEU A 402 -13.23 -0.47 18.69
C LEU A 402 -12.56 0.49 19.69
N TYR A 403 -11.35 0.93 19.36
CA TYR A 403 -10.67 2.03 20.02
C TYR A 403 -10.87 3.31 19.20
N GLY A 404 -11.36 4.35 19.86
CA GLY A 404 -11.74 5.61 19.22
C GLY A 404 -10.56 6.50 18.81
N HIS A 405 -10.86 7.45 17.93
CA HIS A 405 -9.94 8.42 17.33
C HIS A 405 -9.33 9.44 18.30
N LEU A 406 -9.87 9.60 19.51
CA LEU A 406 -9.40 10.59 20.48
C LEU A 406 -8.12 10.17 21.22
N GLY A 407 -7.39 9.17 20.73
CA GLY A 407 -6.14 8.70 21.35
C GLY A 407 -6.31 8.09 22.75
N VAL A 408 -7.55 7.85 23.19
CA VAL A 408 -7.88 7.21 24.46
C VAL A 408 -8.50 5.84 24.23
N ARG A 409 -8.14 4.85 25.06
CA ARG A 409 -8.70 3.50 25.03
C ARG A 409 -10.17 3.49 25.50
N GLN A 410 -11.07 4.01 24.66
CA GLN A 410 -12.51 3.83 24.80
C GLN A 410 -12.88 2.45 24.26
N ILE A 411 -13.74 1.72 24.99
CA ILE A 411 -14.21 0.39 24.59
C ILE A 411 -15.69 0.50 24.24
N PHE A 412 -16.02 0.23 22.98
CA PHE A 412 -17.40 0.10 22.52
C PHE A 412 -17.85 -1.36 22.54
N SER A 413 -19.11 -1.59 22.92
CA SER A 413 -19.74 -2.92 23.03
C SER A 413 -21.21 -2.84 22.58
N ASN A 414 -21.85 -4.00 22.34
CA ASN A 414 -23.25 -4.11 21.91
C ASN A 414 -23.53 -3.53 20.51
N TRP A 415 -22.71 -3.93 19.54
CA TRP A 415 -22.83 -3.50 18.16
C TRP A 415 -24.14 -3.93 17.51
N ARG A 416 -24.65 -3.08 16.62
CA ARG A 416 -25.68 -3.44 15.65
C ARG A 416 -25.25 -2.93 14.28
N VAL A 417 -25.48 -3.73 13.25
CA VAL A 417 -25.31 -3.30 11.85
C VAL A 417 -26.71 -2.97 11.33
N GLY A 418 -26.88 -1.76 10.86
CA GLY A 418 -28.14 -1.27 10.33
C GLY A 418 -27.89 -0.22 9.25
N ASP A 419 -28.88 -0.02 8.39
CA ASP A 419 -28.84 1.02 7.37
C ASP A 419 -28.99 2.40 8.04
N PRO A 420 -27.95 3.23 8.07
CA PRO A 420 -28.00 4.48 8.80
C PRO A 420 -28.94 5.50 8.14
N THR A 421 -29.31 5.35 6.85
CA THR A 421 -30.38 6.15 6.24
C THR A 421 -31.75 5.89 6.88
N LYS A 422 -31.98 4.67 7.36
CA LYS A 422 -33.25 4.27 7.98
C LYS A 422 -33.27 4.56 9.47
N GLU A 423 -32.17 4.27 10.16
CA GLU A 423 -32.11 4.44 11.61
C GLU A 423 -31.90 5.89 12.04
N LYS A 424 -31.13 6.66 11.26
CA LYS A 424 -30.72 8.03 11.55
C LYS A 424 -30.62 8.86 10.26
N PRO A 425 -31.74 9.19 9.60
CA PRO A 425 -31.73 9.92 8.33
C PRO A 425 -31.07 11.31 8.40
N ASP A 426 -30.88 11.86 9.59
CA ASP A 426 -30.16 13.12 9.84
C ASP A 426 -28.63 12.98 9.81
N VAL A 427 -28.08 11.76 9.82
CA VAL A 427 -26.63 11.50 9.72
C VAL A 427 -25.99 12.07 8.45
N TRP A 428 -26.80 12.26 7.42
CA TRP A 428 -26.38 12.68 6.08
C TRP A 428 -26.26 14.20 5.93
N ARG A 429 -26.61 14.97 6.96
CA ARG A 429 -26.69 16.44 6.88
C ARG A 429 -25.85 17.09 7.95
N VAL A 430 -24.98 18.00 7.55
CA VAL A 430 -24.42 18.98 8.48
C VAL A 430 -25.59 19.80 9.01
N PRO A 431 -25.86 19.82 10.33
CA PRO A 431 -26.96 20.60 10.86
C PRO A 431 -26.88 22.07 10.43
N ALA A 432 -28.03 22.67 10.13
CA ALA A 432 -28.07 24.09 9.80
C ALA A 432 -27.53 24.92 10.98
N GLY A 433 -26.68 25.90 10.67
CA GLY A 433 -26.05 26.75 11.68
C GLY A 433 -24.77 26.20 12.29
N CYS A 434 -24.21 25.08 11.79
CA CYS A 434 -22.88 24.67 12.23
C CYS A 434 -21.81 25.69 11.85
N LYS A 435 -20.92 25.97 12.80
CA LYS A 435 -19.73 26.78 12.56
C LYS A 435 -18.77 26.00 11.68
N VAL A 436 -18.55 26.48 10.46
CA VAL A 436 -17.63 25.89 9.50
C VAL A 436 -16.22 26.45 9.74
N LEU A 437 -15.31 25.61 10.22
CA LEU A 437 -13.92 25.99 10.50
C LEU A 437 -12.95 25.59 9.37
N ALA A 438 -13.27 24.52 8.63
CA ALA A 438 -12.39 23.95 7.62
C ALA A 438 -13.00 24.00 6.21
N GLU A 439 -12.12 23.99 5.20
CA GLU A 439 -12.54 23.97 3.79
C GLU A 439 -13.28 22.69 3.41
N ALA A 440 -12.81 21.53 3.93
CA ALA A 440 -13.42 20.23 3.68
C ALA A 440 -14.93 20.19 4.04
N CYS A 441 -15.35 21.04 4.96
CA CYS A 441 -16.74 21.16 5.37
C CYS A 441 -17.63 21.88 4.36
N LYS A 442 -17.08 22.76 3.52
CA LYS A 442 -17.87 23.53 2.54
C LYS A 442 -18.54 22.62 1.52
N GLU A 443 -17.91 21.50 1.17
CA GLU A 443 -18.47 20.49 0.26
C GLU A 443 -19.78 19.88 0.79
N PHE A 444 -19.99 19.87 2.11
CA PHE A 444 -21.12 19.21 2.75
C PHE A 444 -22.20 20.18 3.24
N VAL A 445 -21.87 21.47 3.40
CA VAL A 445 -22.82 22.50 3.84
C VAL A 445 -23.80 22.81 2.71
N GLY A 446 -25.10 22.66 2.97
CA GLY A 446 -26.16 22.93 1.98
C GLY A 446 -26.36 21.84 0.93
N SER A 447 -25.55 20.78 0.95
CA SER A 447 -25.74 19.63 0.07
C SER A 447 -27.03 18.87 0.45
N THR A 448 -27.86 18.58 -0.54
CA THR A 448 -29.00 17.67 -0.37
C THR A 448 -28.56 16.26 -0.71
N GLU A 449 -29.25 15.25 -0.16
CA GLU A 449 -28.94 13.83 -0.34
C GLU A 449 -28.86 13.41 -1.83
N ALA A 450 -29.53 14.14 -2.72
CA ALA A 450 -29.53 13.91 -4.16
C ALA A 450 -28.23 14.37 -4.88
N ALA A 451 -27.31 15.05 -4.20
CA ALA A 451 -26.09 15.60 -4.79
C ALA A 451 -24.90 14.62 -4.82
N PHE A 452 -25.05 13.41 -4.26
CA PHE A 452 -23.98 12.40 -4.13
C PHE A 452 -24.52 10.97 -4.34
#